data_AF-A0A0K0CSX5-F1
#
_entry.id   AF-A0A0K0CSX5-F1
#
_cell.length_a   1.000
_cell.length_b   1.000
_cell.length_c   1.000
_cell.angle_alpha   90.00
_cell.angle_beta   90.00
_cell.angle_gamma   90.00
#
_symmetry.space_group_name_H-M   'P 1'
#
loop_
_entity.id
_entity.type
_entity.pdbx_description
1 polymer ?
#
loop_
_entity_poly.entity_id
_entity_poly.type
_entity_poly.pdbx_seq_one_letter_code
_entity_poly.pdbx_strand_id
1 'polypeptide(L)'
;MSNTLSFCLGALTKAINRLKSSFSQYDQEANSSGDIPLNEPQLTEYLVVRKDTIKQATAAITKDRDSLEAALDNYTKAADNFEQQKL
;
A
#
# COMPACT_ATOMS: atom_id res chain seq x y z
N MET A 1 17.92 24.43 0.39
CA MET A 1 16.58 23.81 0.46
C MET A 1 16.32 22.73 -0.61
N SER A 2 17.19 22.59 -1.63
CA SER A 2 17.20 21.45 -2.57
C SER A 2 17.16 20.07 -1.90
N ASN A 3 17.87 19.91 -0.78
CA ASN A 3 17.95 18.63 -0.05
C ASN A 3 16.60 18.20 0.55
N THR A 4 15.74 19.13 0.96
CA THR A 4 14.42 18.83 1.55
C THR A 4 13.46 18.29 0.49
N LEU A 5 13.38 18.95 -0.67
CA LEU A 5 12.53 18.52 -1.77
C LEU A 5 12.99 17.16 -2.33
N SER A 6 14.30 16.97 -2.49
CA SER A 6 14.88 15.70 -2.91
C SER A 6 14.59 14.57 -1.90
N PHE A 7 14.69 14.85 -0.61
CA PHE A 7 14.32 13.90 0.45
C PHE A 7 12.84 13.51 0.40
N CYS A 8 11.93 14.49 0.30
CA CYS A 8 10.49 14.25 0.20
C CYS A 8 10.14 13.44 -1.04
N LEU A 9 10.76 13.71 -2.20
CA LEU A 9 10.58 12.93 -3.43
C LEU A 9 11.03 11.48 -3.25
N GLY A 10 12.14 11.26 -2.55
CA GLY A 10 12.62 9.93 -2.20
C GLY A 10 11.66 9.18 -1.28
N ALA A 11 11.09 9.86 -0.29
CA ALA A 11 10.07 9.29 0.60
C ALA A 11 8.79 8.92 -0.17
N LEU A 12 8.33 9.80 -1.05
CA LEU A 12 7.17 9.58 -1.92
C LEU A 12 7.38 8.36 -2.83
N THR A 13 8.54 8.27 -3.47
CA THR A 13 8.89 7.13 -4.33
C THR A 13 8.87 5.81 -3.56
N LYS A 14 9.42 5.80 -2.34
CA LYS A 14 9.38 4.61 -1.47
C LYS A 14 7.95 4.23 -1.08
N ALA A 15 7.09 5.19 -0.76
CA ALA A 15 5.69 4.93 -0.41
C ALA A 15 4.91 4.36 -1.61
N ILE A 16 5.10 4.91 -2.82
CA ILE A 16 4.51 4.38 -4.06
C ILE A 16 4.94 2.93 -4.30
N ASN A 17 6.23 2.64 -4.16
CA ASN A 17 6.75 1.30 -4.41
C ASN A 17 6.25 0.28 -3.38
N ARG A 18 6.11 0.68 -2.10
CA ARG A 18 5.50 -0.17 -1.06
C ARG A 18 4.06 -0.53 -1.40
N LEU A 19 3.24 0.48 -1.73
CA LEU A 19 1.85 0.27 -2.08
C LEU A 19 1.70 -0.65 -3.30
N LYS A 20 2.51 -0.44 -4.34
CA LYS A 20 2.54 -1.33 -5.53
C LYS A 20 2.91 -2.77 -5.16
N SER A 21 3.91 -2.95 -4.31
CA SER A 21 4.33 -4.28 -3.84
C SER A 21 3.21 -4.99 -3.07
N SER A 22 2.55 -4.27 -2.15
CA SER A 22 1.43 -4.82 -1.38
C SER A 22 0.27 -5.22 -2.28
N PHE A 23 -0.11 -4.37 -3.25
CA PHE A 23 -1.12 -4.75 -4.24
C PHE A 23 -0.74 -6.01 -5.03
N SER A 24 0.50 -6.09 -5.54
CA SER A 24 0.95 -7.25 -6.30
C SER A 24 0.94 -8.54 -5.48
N GLN A 25 1.37 -8.47 -4.21
CA GLN A 25 1.38 -9.62 -3.31
C GLN A 25 -0.05 -10.11 -3.05
N TYR A 26 -0.95 -9.20 -2.69
CA TYR A 26 -2.32 -9.58 -2.34
C TYR A 26 -3.17 -9.95 -3.55
N ASP A 27 -2.89 -9.41 -4.73
CA ASP A 27 -3.47 -9.88 -5.98
C ASP A 27 -3.05 -11.32 -6.29
N GLN A 28 -1.77 -11.66 -6.12
CA GLN A 28 -1.32 -13.05 -6.24
C GLN A 28 -1.95 -13.98 -5.21
N GLU A 29 -2.05 -13.58 -3.94
CA GLU A 29 -2.71 -14.38 -2.90
C GLU A 29 -4.20 -14.56 -3.21
N ALA A 30 -4.91 -13.50 -3.62
CA ALA A 30 -6.32 -13.53 -3.96
C ALA A 30 -6.61 -14.35 -5.24
N ASN A 31 -5.68 -14.37 -6.20
CA ASN A 31 -5.78 -15.12 -7.44
C ASN A 31 -5.11 -16.50 -7.38
N SER A 32 -4.47 -16.85 -6.26
CA SER A 32 -3.94 -18.20 -6.06
C SER A 32 -5.10 -19.20 -6.09
N SER A 33 -5.13 -19.98 -7.16
CA SER A 33 -6.11 -21.05 -7.39
C SER A 33 -5.75 -22.24 -6.51
N GLY A 34 -5.94 -22.11 -5.20
CA GLY A 34 -6.00 -23.26 -4.31
C GLY A 34 -7.30 -24.02 -4.58
N ASP A 35 -7.21 -25.35 -4.73
CA ASP A 35 -8.37 -26.22 -4.93
C ASP A 35 -9.44 -25.92 -3.87
N ILE A 36 -10.65 -25.59 -4.33
CA ILE A 36 -11.79 -25.35 -3.43
C ILE A 36 -12.20 -26.71 -2.87
N PRO A 37 -12.16 -26.91 -1.54
CA PRO A 37 -12.55 -28.19 -0.95
C PRO A 37 -14.02 -28.49 -1.25
N LEU A 38 -14.31 -29.75 -1.60
CA LEU A 38 -15.66 -30.19 -1.97
C LEU A 38 -16.49 -30.69 -0.78
N ASN A 39 -15.89 -30.89 0.40
CA ASN A 39 -16.62 -31.26 1.62
C ASN A 39 -16.89 -30.05 2.52
N GLU A 40 -18.04 -30.05 3.19
CA GLU A 40 -18.54 -28.90 3.94
C GLU A 40 -17.63 -28.42 5.08
N PRO A 41 -17.00 -29.30 5.89
CA PRO A 41 -16.12 -28.86 6.97
C PRO A 41 -14.87 -28.14 6.45
N GLN A 42 -14.21 -28.68 5.42
CA GLN A 42 -13.01 -28.07 4.84
C GLN A 42 -13.36 -26.82 4.03
N LEU A 43 -14.55 -26.77 3.42
CA LEU A 43 -15.04 -25.56 2.74
C LEU A 43 -15.20 -24.40 3.73
N THR A 44 -15.76 -24.67 4.92
CA THR A 44 -15.92 -23.63 5.95
C THR A 44 -14.57 -23.10 6.42
N GLU A 45 -13.63 -23.98 6.72
CA GLU A 45 -12.26 -23.61 7.11
C GLU A 45 -11.55 -22.81 6.01
N TYR A 46 -11.66 -23.26 4.75
CA TYR A 46 -11.13 -22.56 3.58
C TYR A 46 -11.68 -21.15 3.45
N LEU A 47 -13.01 -20.96 3.60
CA LEU A 47 -13.64 -19.65 3.50
C LEU A 47 -13.23 -18.72 4.65
N VAL A 48 -13.07 -19.25 5.88
CA VAL A 48 -12.57 -18.48 7.03
C VAL A 48 -11.16 -17.98 6.76
N VAL A 49 -10.27 -18.86 6.31
CA VAL A 49 -8.89 -18.49 5.96
C VAL A 49 -8.88 -17.42 4.85
N ARG A 50 -9.64 -17.63 3.76
CA ARG A 50 -9.72 -16.67 2.65
C ARG A 50 -10.21 -15.29 3.12
N LYS A 51 -11.23 -15.27 3.98
CA LYS A 51 -11.76 -14.03 4.57
C LYS A 51 -10.72 -13.31 5.41
N ASP A 52 -9.96 -14.02 6.23
CA ASP A 52 -8.94 -13.41 7.08
C ASP A 52 -7.73 -12.92 6.28
N THR A 53 -7.32 -13.63 5.23
CA THR A 53 -6.34 -13.13 4.26
C THR A 53 -6.79 -11.82 3.61
N ILE A 54 -8.05 -11.74 3.14
CA ILE A 54 -8.61 -10.51 2.54
C ILE A 54 -8.63 -9.35 3.55
N LYS A 55 -8.95 -9.60 4.83
CA LYS A 55 -8.88 -8.57 5.87
C LYS A 55 -7.46 -8.07 6.08
N GLN A 56 -6.48 -8.97 6.16
CA GLN A 56 -5.07 -8.60 6.31
C GLN A 56 -4.58 -7.77 5.12
N ALA A 57 -4.94 -8.20 3.90
CA ALA A 57 -4.67 -7.46 2.67
C ALA A 57 -5.24 -6.03 2.71
N THR A 58 -6.51 -5.91 3.09
CA THR A 58 -7.20 -4.62 3.19
C THR A 58 -6.52 -3.70 4.20
N ALA A 59 -6.13 -4.22 5.36
CA ALA A 59 -5.46 -3.45 6.40
C ALA A 59 -4.06 -2.97 5.95
N ALA A 60 -3.29 -3.84 5.31
CA ALA A 60 -1.96 -3.49 4.78
C ALA A 60 -2.04 -2.44 3.67
N ILE A 61 -2.92 -2.63 2.68
CA ILE A 61 -3.14 -1.66 1.59
C ILE A 61 -3.60 -0.30 2.15
N THR A 62 -4.47 -0.30 3.16
CA THR A 62 -4.91 0.95 3.81
C THR A 62 -3.74 1.67 4.46
N LYS A 63 -2.92 0.97 5.25
CA LYS A 63 -1.73 1.56 5.89
C LYS A 63 -0.73 2.13 4.87
N ASP A 64 -0.49 1.43 3.76
CA ASP A 64 0.42 1.90 2.72
C ASP A 64 -0.15 3.10 1.96
N ARG A 65 -1.47 3.14 1.76
CA ARG A 65 -2.16 4.32 1.20
C ARG A 65 -2.03 5.53 2.12
N ASP A 66 -2.27 5.38 3.43
CA ASP A 66 -2.14 6.47 4.40
C ASP A 66 -0.69 6.99 4.43
N SER A 67 0.28 6.08 4.34
CA SER A 67 1.70 6.42 4.24
C SER A 67 2.03 7.20 2.95
N LEU A 68 1.39 6.85 1.83
CA LEU A 68 1.52 7.55 0.56
C LEU A 68 0.91 8.96 0.63
N GLU A 69 -0.27 9.09 1.23
CA GLU A 69 -0.95 10.38 1.43
C GLU A 69 -0.08 11.32 2.27
N ALA A 70 0.47 10.84 3.39
CA ALA A 70 1.38 11.63 4.21
C ALA A 70 2.67 12.03 3.45
N ALA A 71 3.21 11.14 2.60
CA ALA A 71 4.39 11.46 1.80
C ALA A 71 4.09 12.52 0.72
N LEU A 72 2.90 12.46 0.11
CA LEU A 72 2.42 13.46 -0.85
C LEU A 72 2.24 14.82 -0.20
N ASP A 73 1.57 14.90 0.95
CA ASP A 73 1.38 16.15 1.70
C ASP A 73 2.72 16.80 2.05
N ASN A 74 3.68 16.01 2.54
CA ASN A 74 5.03 16.50 2.84
C ASN A 74 5.77 17.01 1.59
N TYR A 75 5.63 16.31 0.46
CA TYR A 75 6.23 16.75 -0.80
C TYR A 75 5.61 18.07 -1.29
N THR A 76 4.28 18.19 -1.26
CA THR A 76 3.57 19.42 -1.64
C THR A 76 4.01 20.60 -0.78
N LYS A 77 4.03 20.45 0.54
CA LYS A 77 4.53 21.48 1.46
C LYS A 77 5.97 21.88 1.17
N ALA A 78 6.84 20.92 0.86
CA ALA A 78 8.23 21.20 0.50
C ALA A 78 8.36 21.94 -0.84
N ALA A 79 7.50 21.62 -1.81
CA ALA A 79 7.44 22.28 -3.11
C ALA A 79 6.95 23.73 -2.97
N ASP A 80 5.83 23.96 -2.26
CA ASP A 80 5.27 25.30 -2.03
C ASP A 80 6.30 26.22 -1.35
N ASN A 81 6.98 25.72 -0.31
CA ASN A 81 8.04 26.47 0.37
C ASN A 81 9.22 26.81 -0.55
N PHE A 82 9.57 25.92 -1.47
CA PHE A 82 10.65 26.15 -2.42
C PHE A 82 10.27 27.22 -3.46
N GLU A 83 9.01 27.25 -3.90
CA GLU A 83 8.49 28.29 -4.80
C GLU A 83 8.45 29.66 -4.15
N GLN A 84 8.01 29.75 -2.89
CA GLN A 84 7.96 31.00 -2.13
C GLN A 84 9.34 31.66 -1.91
N GLN A 85 10.42 30.88 -1.92
CA GLN A 85 11.79 31.37 -1.73
C GLN A 85 12.48 31.79 -3.03
N LYS A 86 11.86 31.49 -4.18
CA LYS A 86 12.33 31.93 -5.49
C LYS A 86 11.75 33.30 -5.90
N LEU A 87 10.71 33.76 -5.22
CA LEU A 87 10.09 35.08 -5.35
C LEU A 87 10.79 36.09 -4.43
#